data_AF-A0A8T9C1M6-F1
#
_entry.id   AF-A0A8T9C1M6-F1
#
_cell.length_a   1.000
_cell.length_b   1.000
_cell.length_c   1.000
_cell.angle_alpha   90.00
_cell.angle_beta   90.00
_cell.angle_gamma   90.00
#
_symmetry.space_group_name_H-M   'P 1'
#
loop_
_entity.id
_entity.type
_entity.pdbx_description
1 polymer ?
#
loop_
_entity_poly.entity_id
_entity_poly.type
_entity_poly.pdbx_seq_one_letter_code
_entity_poly.pdbx_strand_id
1 'polypeptide(L)'
;MASQGYVSRHTSIGSDEHLCGQTVSELIIECQQDPTSNISQSQMLDFKKRLHIESEYSPIIDQLCVRVREDPARVRYPTYDASVGFVPTKEVSEITKTEELGMGVHKAHITGDEITYVYKEADRPLYEPRDSETLEQEMRNLILLRGVDGVVQLVAAVVSRNPYQTMGINSSDGQTVLRGILLVYHSNGTLQSFLQSPKKDLPWLQWAIQITSALSRLHDFGITHMDLKPTNIVLSTIAMEAVLIDVSGVGGTSRDWLSPEMRTLSEPLSEDLKSRIQNDIWALGKIVSVMANATSDETEQRLLRQLSHLATTEFLPRTPLQDALSLLSQT
;
A
#
# COMPACT_ATOMS: atom_id res chain seq x y z
N MET A 1 -36.67 19.37 -4.70
CA MET A 1 -37.30 18.02 -4.79
C MET A 1 -36.45 17.21 -5.74
N ALA A 2 -36.13 15.97 -5.33
CA ALA A 2 -35.15 15.03 -5.88
C ALA A 2 -34.79 15.15 -7.37
N SER A 3 -33.51 15.40 -7.68
CA SER A 3 -32.91 15.07 -8.97
C SER A 3 -32.42 13.62 -8.92
N GLN A 4 -33.28 12.70 -9.34
CA GLN A 4 -32.88 11.31 -9.61
C GLN A 4 -31.96 11.30 -10.83
N GLY A 5 -30.69 10.95 -10.63
CA GLY A 5 -29.79 10.59 -11.73
C GLY A 5 -30.31 9.32 -12.39
N TYR A 6 -30.78 9.44 -13.63
CA TYR A 6 -31.16 8.29 -14.46
C TYR A 6 -29.90 7.71 -15.09
N VAL A 7 -29.52 6.50 -14.66
CA VAL A 7 -28.55 5.67 -15.39
C VAL A 7 -29.35 4.91 -16.45
N SER A 8 -29.34 5.39 -17.68
CA SER A 8 -29.95 4.65 -18.80
C SER A 8 -28.99 3.56 -19.28
N ARG A 9 -29.44 2.30 -19.21
CA ARG A 9 -28.81 1.16 -19.91
C ARG A 9 -29.39 1.06 -21.31
N HIS A 10 -28.50 1.22 -22.29
CA HIS A 10 -28.62 0.87 -23.71
C HIS A 10 -29.76 1.49 -24.54
N THR A 11 -29.37 2.42 -25.40
CA THR A 11 -29.92 2.57 -26.75
C THR A 11 -28.76 2.85 -27.71
N SER A 12 -28.65 2.02 -28.76
CA SER A 12 -27.59 2.07 -29.77
C SER A 12 -27.60 3.40 -30.52
N ILE A 13 -26.49 4.16 -30.41
CA ILE A 13 -26.21 5.35 -31.23
C ILE A 13 -25.04 4.98 -32.17
N GLY A 14 -25.37 4.75 -33.44
CA GLY A 14 -24.43 4.30 -34.46
C GLY A 14 -23.48 5.40 -34.97
N SER A 15 -22.30 5.47 -34.35
CA SER A 15 -20.94 5.73 -34.92
C SER A 15 -19.87 5.76 -33.86
N ASP A 16 -20.26 5.78 -32.60
CA ASP A 16 -19.35 5.79 -31.47
C ASP A 16 -19.08 4.37 -30.96
N GLU A 17 -19.08 3.37 -31.85
CA GLU A 17 -18.71 2.00 -31.49
C GLU A 17 -17.28 1.93 -30.92
N HIS A 18 -16.40 2.86 -31.28
CA HIS A 18 -15.07 2.99 -30.68
C HIS A 18 -15.08 3.60 -29.27
N LEU A 19 -16.08 4.41 -28.89
CA LEU A 19 -16.26 4.92 -27.53
C LEU A 19 -16.97 3.90 -26.64
N CYS A 20 -17.94 3.16 -27.17
CA CYS A 20 -18.66 2.12 -26.43
C CYS A 20 -17.88 0.82 -26.20
N GLY A 21 -16.72 0.65 -26.87
CA GLY A 21 -15.74 -0.39 -26.57
C GLY A 21 -14.77 -0.03 -25.44
N GLN A 22 -14.88 1.17 -24.85
CA GLN A 22 -14.04 1.62 -23.75
C GLN A 22 -14.69 1.30 -22.40
N THR A 23 -14.03 0.47 -21.59
CA THR A 23 -14.52 0.07 -20.25
C THR A 23 -14.19 1.08 -19.15
N VAL A 24 -13.58 2.23 -19.49
CA VAL A 24 -12.96 3.15 -18.52
C VAL A 24 -13.33 4.62 -18.68
N SER A 25 -14.17 4.95 -19.65
CA SER A 25 -14.56 6.33 -19.94
C SER A 25 -16.00 6.55 -19.50
N GLU A 26 -16.22 7.50 -18.60
CA GLU A 26 -17.55 8.01 -18.28
C GLU A 26 -17.92 9.11 -19.28
N LEU A 27 -19.08 8.94 -19.92
CA LEU A 27 -19.72 9.96 -20.74
C LEU A 27 -20.74 10.70 -19.89
N ILE A 28 -20.47 11.97 -19.59
CA ILE A 28 -21.38 12.83 -18.82
C ILE A 28 -22.07 13.76 -19.80
N ILE A 29 -23.38 13.62 -19.92
CA ILE A 29 -24.23 14.52 -20.72
C ILE A 29 -24.78 15.58 -19.77
N GLU A 30 -24.46 16.85 -20.03
CA GLU A 30 -24.86 17.99 -19.20
C GLU A 30 -25.47 19.11 -20.07
N CYS A 31 -26.30 19.96 -19.45
CA CYS A 31 -26.90 21.11 -20.12
C CYS A 31 -26.04 22.36 -19.87
N GLN A 32 -25.77 23.15 -20.91
CA GLN A 32 -24.90 24.34 -20.85
C GLN A 32 -25.37 25.40 -19.82
N GLN A 33 -26.63 25.37 -19.42
CA GLN A 33 -27.19 26.28 -18.41
C GLN A 33 -26.97 25.83 -16.95
N ASP A 34 -26.37 24.66 -16.73
CA ASP A 34 -26.08 24.18 -15.38
C ASP A 34 -24.90 24.96 -14.76
N PRO A 35 -25.09 25.68 -13.63
CA PRO A 35 -24.04 26.50 -13.02
C PRO A 35 -22.84 25.70 -12.49
N THR A 36 -22.91 24.37 -12.49
CA THR A 36 -21.80 23.47 -12.14
C THR A 36 -20.98 22.98 -13.33
N SER A 37 -21.36 23.35 -14.57
CA SER A 37 -20.73 22.88 -15.81
C SER A 37 -19.36 23.52 -16.02
N ASN A 38 -18.34 22.67 -16.20
CA ASN A 38 -16.96 23.10 -16.46
C ASN A 38 -16.75 23.17 -17.97
N ILE A 39 -17.26 24.24 -18.60
CA ILE A 39 -17.44 24.42 -20.05
C ILE A 39 -16.15 24.15 -20.85
N SER A 40 -14.97 24.33 -20.26
CA SER A 40 -13.67 24.18 -20.93
C SER A 40 -13.32 22.75 -21.39
N GLN A 41 -14.01 21.71 -20.90
CA GLN A 41 -13.75 20.30 -21.26
C GLN A 41 -14.94 19.60 -21.94
N SER A 42 -16.03 20.32 -22.21
CA SER A 42 -17.26 19.76 -22.74
C SER A 42 -17.36 20.01 -24.25
N GLN A 43 -17.73 18.99 -25.02
CA GLN A 43 -17.95 19.07 -26.47
C GLN A 43 -19.44 19.10 -26.76
N MET A 44 -19.88 19.90 -27.74
CA MET A 44 -21.28 19.91 -28.14
C MET A 44 -21.66 18.58 -28.78
N LEU A 45 -22.78 17.99 -28.37
CA LEU A 45 -23.24 16.72 -28.95
C LEU A 45 -23.71 16.97 -30.39
N ASP A 46 -23.01 16.37 -31.36
CA ASP A 46 -23.39 16.46 -32.76
C ASP A 46 -24.34 15.30 -33.13
N PHE A 47 -25.63 15.62 -33.29
CA PHE A 47 -26.67 14.62 -33.50
C PHE A 47 -26.80 14.26 -34.98
N LYS A 48 -26.50 13.00 -35.31
CA LYS A 48 -26.60 12.45 -36.68
C LYS A 48 -28.01 12.50 -37.30
N LYS A 49 -29.05 12.60 -36.48
CA LYS A 49 -30.44 12.72 -36.91
C LYS A 49 -31.10 13.83 -36.12
N ARG A 50 -31.88 14.68 -36.80
CA ARG A 50 -32.73 15.66 -36.14
C ARG A 50 -33.82 14.93 -35.35
N LEU A 51 -34.00 15.31 -34.09
CA LEU A 51 -35.09 14.81 -33.26
C LEU A 51 -36.45 15.19 -33.88
N HIS A 52 -37.45 14.35 -33.62
CA HIS A 52 -38.83 14.66 -33.97
C HIS A 52 -39.31 15.87 -33.14
N ILE A 53 -40.12 16.76 -33.73
CA ILE A 53 -40.62 17.99 -33.07
C ILE A 53 -41.38 17.72 -31.76
N GLU A 54 -41.95 16.53 -31.63
CA GLU A 54 -42.69 16.09 -30.43
C GLU A 54 -41.78 15.47 -29.35
N SER A 55 -40.47 15.40 -29.58
CA SER A 55 -39.54 14.87 -28.59
C SER A 55 -39.43 15.82 -27.39
N GLU A 56 -39.54 15.27 -26.19
CA GLU A 56 -39.34 15.99 -24.93
C GLU A 56 -37.94 16.64 -24.80
N TYR A 57 -36.97 16.15 -25.57
CA TYR A 57 -35.60 16.66 -25.60
C TYR A 57 -35.38 17.77 -26.63
N SER A 58 -36.34 18.02 -27.54
CA SER A 58 -36.24 19.06 -28.58
C SER A 58 -35.95 20.47 -28.05
N PRO A 59 -36.42 20.89 -26.85
CA PRO A 59 -36.12 22.24 -26.32
C PRO A 59 -34.67 22.40 -25.79
N ILE A 60 -34.01 21.30 -25.44
CA ILE A 60 -32.71 21.31 -24.76
C ILE A 60 -31.59 20.70 -25.60
N ILE A 61 -31.90 20.09 -26.75
CA ILE A 61 -30.93 19.35 -27.56
C ILE A 61 -29.73 20.19 -27.99
N ASP A 62 -29.95 21.43 -28.42
CA ASP A 62 -28.89 22.36 -28.85
C ASP A 62 -28.04 22.87 -27.67
N GLN A 63 -28.42 22.54 -26.43
CA GLN A 63 -27.77 22.93 -25.19
C GLN A 63 -27.08 21.74 -24.50
N LEU A 64 -27.22 20.53 -25.05
CA LEU A 64 -26.57 19.33 -24.51
C LEU A 64 -25.11 19.28 -24.95
N CYS A 65 -24.21 19.18 -23.98
CA CYS A 65 -22.81 18.88 -24.20
C CYS A 65 -22.46 17.55 -23.55
N VAL A 66 -21.41 16.93 -24.09
CA VAL A 66 -20.81 15.71 -23.56
C VAL A 66 -19.43 16.03 -23.02
N ARG A 67 -19.15 15.55 -21.83
CA ARG A 67 -17.82 15.56 -21.24
C ARG A 67 -17.39 14.11 -21.06
N VAL A 68 -16.25 13.77 -21.65
CA VAL A 68 -15.61 12.47 -21.44
C VAL A 68 -14.61 12.64 -20.31
N ARG A 69 -14.67 11.78 -19.30
CA ARG A 69 -13.59 11.65 -18.31
C ARG A 69 -13.30 10.18 -18.08
N GLU A 70 -12.09 9.88 -17.63
CA GLU A 70 -11.83 8.55 -17.07
C GLU A 70 -12.62 8.37 -15.77
N ASP A 71 -13.14 7.16 -15.55
CA ASP A 71 -13.80 6.79 -14.31
C ASP A 71 -12.87 7.11 -13.11
N PRO A 72 -13.23 8.06 -12.24
CA PRO A 72 -12.39 8.45 -11.12
C PRO A 72 -12.30 7.37 -10.04
N ALA A 73 -13.24 6.42 -10.00
CA ALA A 73 -13.24 5.29 -9.08
C ALA A 73 -12.41 4.09 -9.60
N ARG A 74 -11.89 4.18 -10.83
CA ARG A 74 -11.06 3.10 -11.40
C ARG A 74 -9.75 2.96 -10.64
N VAL A 75 -9.29 1.72 -10.52
CA VAL A 75 -7.97 1.42 -10.00
C VAL A 75 -6.91 1.95 -10.95
N ARG A 76 -5.88 2.62 -10.43
CA ARG A 76 -4.74 3.07 -11.25
C ARG A 76 -3.62 2.06 -11.12
N TYR A 77 -3.50 1.15 -12.08
CA TYR A 77 -2.38 0.22 -12.08
C TYR A 77 -1.11 0.90 -12.59
N PRO A 78 0.00 0.91 -11.83
CA PRO A 78 1.27 1.44 -12.29
C PRO A 78 1.76 0.69 -13.54
N THR A 79 2.38 1.40 -14.48
CA THR A 79 3.06 0.72 -15.59
C THR A 79 4.24 -0.06 -15.03
N TYR A 80 4.41 -1.29 -15.48
CA TYR A 80 5.49 -2.14 -15.01
C TYR A 80 6.50 -2.39 -16.13
N ASP A 81 7.77 -2.08 -15.83
CA ASP A 81 8.90 -2.39 -16.69
C ASP A 81 9.76 -3.48 -16.03
N ALA A 82 9.86 -4.64 -16.69
CA ALA A 82 10.63 -5.78 -16.22
C ALA A 82 12.15 -5.52 -16.18
N SER A 83 12.63 -4.43 -16.80
CA SER A 83 14.03 -4.01 -16.69
C SER A 83 14.39 -3.46 -15.31
N VAL A 84 13.39 -3.11 -14.49
CA VAL A 84 13.58 -2.51 -13.16
C VAL A 84 13.93 -3.59 -12.12
N GLY A 85 15.20 -3.61 -11.69
CA GLY A 85 15.63 -4.32 -10.46
C GLY A 85 15.68 -5.85 -10.55
N PHE A 86 15.62 -6.44 -11.75
CA PHE A 86 15.61 -7.90 -11.98
C PHE A 86 14.67 -8.62 -10.99
N VAL A 87 13.44 -8.12 -10.88
CA VAL A 87 12.40 -8.73 -10.06
C VAL A 87 11.73 -9.81 -10.91
N PRO A 88 11.63 -11.06 -10.44
CA PRO A 88 10.82 -12.07 -11.11
C PRO A 88 9.38 -11.60 -11.29
N THR A 89 8.75 -11.94 -12.41
CA THR A 89 7.35 -11.61 -12.67
C THR A 89 6.47 -12.85 -12.62
N LYS A 90 5.22 -12.65 -12.21
CA LYS A 90 4.15 -13.66 -12.25
C LYS A 90 2.89 -13.05 -12.85
N GLU A 91 2.22 -13.78 -13.74
CA GLU A 91 0.93 -13.34 -14.25
C GLU A 91 -0.12 -13.44 -13.14
N VAL A 92 -1.00 -12.43 -13.06
CA VAL A 92 -2.07 -12.40 -12.05
C VAL A 92 -2.98 -13.64 -12.12
N SER A 93 -3.13 -14.24 -13.31
CA SER A 93 -3.88 -15.48 -13.50
C SER A 93 -3.23 -16.71 -12.87
N GLU A 94 -1.93 -16.65 -12.56
CA GLU A 94 -1.23 -17.74 -11.85
C GLU A 94 -1.49 -17.68 -10.33
N ILE A 95 -1.97 -16.56 -9.79
CA ILE A 95 -2.11 -16.31 -8.36
C ILE A 95 -3.49 -16.78 -7.86
N THR A 96 -3.49 -17.74 -6.95
CA THR A 96 -4.71 -18.20 -6.26
C THR A 96 -4.72 -17.68 -4.82
N LYS A 97 -5.64 -16.78 -4.51
CA LYS A 97 -5.87 -16.28 -3.14
C LYS A 97 -6.60 -17.34 -2.31
N THR A 98 -6.15 -17.59 -1.08
CA THR A 98 -6.75 -18.62 -0.21
C THR A 98 -7.35 -18.05 1.06
N GLU A 99 -6.79 -16.98 1.62
CA GLU A 99 -7.24 -16.37 2.87
C GLU A 99 -6.94 -14.87 2.85
N GLU A 100 -7.87 -14.03 3.30
CA GLU A 100 -7.62 -12.60 3.47
C GLU A 100 -6.99 -12.35 4.85
N LEU A 101 -5.82 -11.72 4.85
CA LEU A 101 -5.08 -11.31 6.06
C LEU A 101 -5.41 -9.88 6.47
N GLY A 102 -5.87 -9.06 5.53
CA GLY A 102 -6.24 -7.67 5.69
C GLY A 102 -6.67 -7.09 4.34
N MET A 103 -7.12 -5.83 4.33
CA MET A 103 -7.65 -5.18 3.13
C MET A 103 -6.64 -5.20 1.97
N GLY A 104 -6.90 -6.02 0.96
CA GLY A 104 -6.03 -6.20 -0.20
C GLY A 104 -4.75 -7.01 0.08
N VAL A 105 -4.68 -7.73 1.20
CA VAL A 105 -3.54 -8.58 1.59
C VAL A 105 -4.03 -10.00 1.82
N HIS A 106 -3.50 -10.95 1.07
CA HIS A 106 -3.99 -12.32 1.05
C HIS A 106 -2.85 -13.32 1.24
N LYS A 107 -3.13 -14.47 1.86
CA LYS A 107 -2.36 -15.68 1.58
C LYS A 107 -2.66 -16.13 0.16
N ALA A 108 -1.64 -16.51 -0.58
CA ALA A 108 -1.78 -16.93 -1.96
C ALA A 108 -0.79 -18.05 -2.32
N HIS A 109 -1.14 -18.80 -3.37
CA HIS A 109 -0.27 -19.79 -3.99
C HIS A 109 -0.06 -19.42 -5.46
N ILE A 110 1.09 -19.80 -6.00
CA ILE A 110 1.32 -19.79 -7.45
C ILE A 110 0.85 -21.12 -8.01
N THR A 111 0.20 -21.11 -9.17
CA THR A 111 -0.25 -22.33 -9.85
C THR A 111 0.92 -23.30 -10.05
N GLY A 112 0.79 -24.51 -9.51
CA GLY A 112 1.83 -25.55 -9.58
C GLY A 112 2.90 -25.46 -8.50
N ASP A 113 2.75 -24.56 -7.52
CA ASP A 113 3.62 -24.44 -6.35
C ASP A 113 2.84 -24.79 -5.07
N GLU A 114 3.50 -25.51 -4.15
CA GLU A 114 2.95 -25.85 -2.82
C GLU A 114 3.33 -24.81 -1.76
N ILE A 115 4.15 -23.82 -2.10
CA ILE A 115 4.57 -22.75 -1.19
C ILE A 115 3.46 -21.70 -1.05
N THR A 116 3.16 -21.34 0.19
CA THR A 116 2.29 -20.22 0.52
C THR A 116 3.08 -18.91 0.53
N TYR A 117 2.47 -17.88 -0.05
CA TYR A 117 2.99 -16.52 -0.15
C TYR A 117 2.01 -15.50 0.44
N VAL A 118 2.47 -14.26 0.61
CA VAL A 118 1.59 -13.11 0.83
C VAL A 118 1.46 -12.34 -0.47
N TYR A 119 0.23 -12.18 -0.95
CA TYR A 119 -0.10 -11.35 -2.11
C TYR A 119 -0.74 -10.04 -1.63
N LYS A 120 -0.06 -8.92 -1.87
CA LYS A 120 -0.61 -7.57 -1.71
C LYS A 120 -1.07 -7.06 -3.07
N GLU A 121 -2.35 -6.78 -3.21
CA GLU A 121 -2.93 -6.34 -4.48
C GLU A 121 -3.10 -4.83 -4.57
N ALA A 122 -3.00 -4.31 -5.79
CA ALA A 122 -3.28 -2.91 -6.08
C ALA A 122 -4.79 -2.61 -6.02
N ASP A 123 -5.62 -3.56 -6.45
CA ASP A 123 -7.08 -3.46 -6.48
C ASP A 123 -7.68 -3.94 -5.16
N ARG A 124 -7.56 -3.12 -4.13
CA ARG A 124 -8.06 -3.45 -2.79
C ARG A 124 -9.45 -2.85 -2.53
N PRO A 125 -10.24 -3.43 -1.61
CA PRO A 125 -11.47 -2.79 -1.15
C PRO A 125 -11.22 -1.35 -0.68
N LEU A 126 -12.15 -0.43 -1.00
CA LEU A 126 -12.02 1.00 -0.68
C LEU A 126 -10.77 1.66 -1.27
N TYR A 127 -10.41 1.26 -2.50
CA TYR A 127 -9.25 1.80 -3.20
C TYR A 127 -9.23 3.33 -3.27
N GLU A 128 -8.08 3.92 -2.94
CA GLU A 128 -7.73 5.29 -3.24
C GLU A 128 -6.54 5.35 -4.19
N PRO A 129 -6.42 6.36 -5.08
CA PRO A 129 -5.29 6.48 -6.00
C PRO A 129 -3.89 6.35 -5.37
N ARG A 130 -3.76 6.83 -4.12
CA ARG A 130 -2.52 6.75 -3.33
C ARG A 130 -2.14 5.30 -2.95
N ASP A 131 -3.08 4.37 -2.94
CA ASP A 131 -2.80 2.96 -2.63
C ASP A 131 -1.84 2.35 -3.65
N SER A 132 -1.99 2.70 -4.92
CA SER A 132 -1.07 2.28 -5.98
C SER A 132 0.33 2.86 -5.79
N GLU A 133 0.42 4.14 -5.40
CA GLU A 133 1.70 4.81 -5.10
C GLU A 133 2.38 4.15 -3.90
N THR A 134 1.60 3.79 -2.88
CA THR A 134 2.08 3.10 -1.68
C THR A 134 2.64 1.72 -2.01
N LEU A 135 1.90 0.93 -2.79
CA LEU A 135 2.33 -0.39 -3.23
C LEU A 135 3.60 -0.31 -4.11
N GLU A 136 3.65 0.65 -5.03
CA GLU A 136 4.83 0.87 -5.87
C GLU A 136 6.05 1.29 -5.03
N GLN A 137 5.86 2.17 -4.06
CA GLN A 137 6.92 2.57 -3.14
C GLN A 137 7.39 1.39 -2.28
N GLU A 138 6.48 0.55 -1.79
CA GLU A 138 6.84 -0.67 -1.06
C GLU A 138 7.67 -1.61 -1.92
N MET A 139 7.27 -1.84 -3.18
CA MET A 139 8.05 -2.64 -4.12
C MET A 139 9.47 -2.08 -4.31
N ARG A 140 9.61 -0.76 -4.51
CA ARG A 140 10.92 -0.11 -4.66
C ARG A 140 11.80 -0.29 -3.42
N ASN A 141 11.23 -0.10 -2.24
CA ASN A 141 11.95 -0.32 -0.97
C ASN A 141 12.39 -1.77 -0.83
N LEU A 142 11.52 -2.73 -1.16
CA LEU A 142 11.84 -4.16 -1.09
C LEU A 142 12.89 -4.61 -2.11
N ILE A 143 13.00 -3.95 -3.26
CA ILE A 143 14.09 -4.19 -4.22
C ILE A 143 15.42 -3.76 -3.59
N LEU A 144 15.48 -2.60 -2.93
CA LEU A 144 16.67 -2.11 -2.24
C LEU A 144 17.04 -2.98 -1.03
N LEU A 145 16.03 -3.51 -0.34
CA LEU A 145 16.18 -4.33 0.88
C LEU A 145 16.30 -5.84 0.59
N ARG A 146 16.51 -6.23 -0.68
CA ARG A 146 16.68 -7.63 -1.05
C ARG A 146 17.89 -8.25 -0.33
N GLY A 147 17.67 -9.36 0.35
CA GLY A 147 18.69 -10.07 1.12
C GLY A 147 19.05 -9.40 2.45
N VAL A 148 18.33 -8.37 2.87
CA VAL A 148 18.50 -7.79 4.22
C VAL A 148 17.78 -8.66 5.24
N ASP A 149 18.55 -9.19 6.19
CA ASP A 149 18.02 -9.99 7.30
C ASP A 149 17.04 -9.18 8.17
N GLY A 150 16.01 -9.85 8.66
CA GLY A 150 14.98 -9.23 9.49
C GLY A 150 14.03 -8.30 8.72
N VAL A 151 14.05 -8.30 7.38
CA VAL A 151 13.08 -7.61 6.52
C VAL A 151 12.41 -8.63 5.60
N VAL A 152 11.10 -8.48 5.38
CA VAL A 152 10.34 -9.36 4.48
C VAL A 152 10.89 -9.30 3.05
N GLN A 153 10.93 -10.45 2.39
CA GLN A 153 11.55 -10.57 1.07
C GLN A 153 10.50 -10.58 -0.06
N LEU A 154 10.76 -9.78 -1.09
CA LEU A 154 10.00 -9.77 -2.34
C LEU A 154 10.34 -11.02 -3.17
N VAL A 155 9.32 -11.79 -3.49
CA VAL A 155 9.42 -12.98 -4.34
C VAL A 155 9.25 -12.60 -5.81
N ALA A 156 8.17 -11.87 -6.12
CA ALA A 156 7.85 -11.49 -7.48
C ALA A 156 6.96 -10.24 -7.54
N ALA A 157 7.05 -9.51 -8.66
CA ALA A 157 6.00 -8.58 -9.06
C ALA A 157 4.88 -9.37 -9.75
N VAL A 158 3.63 -9.09 -9.39
CA VAL A 158 2.46 -9.69 -10.04
C VAL A 158 1.95 -8.73 -11.08
N VAL A 159 1.87 -9.18 -12.33
CA VAL A 159 1.60 -8.32 -13.49
C VAL A 159 0.41 -8.83 -14.29
N SER A 160 -0.13 -7.98 -15.14
CA SER A 160 -1.00 -8.39 -16.24
C SER A 160 -0.91 -7.38 -17.39
N ARG A 161 -1.52 -7.70 -18.53
CA ARG A 161 -1.92 -6.67 -19.48
C ARG A 161 -2.84 -5.66 -18.79
N ASN A 162 -2.74 -4.40 -19.17
CA ASN A 162 -3.60 -3.34 -18.66
C ASN A 162 -5.08 -3.69 -18.92
N PRO A 163 -5.90 -3.91 -17.87
CA PRO A 163 -7.29 -4.33 -18.03
C PRO A 163 -8.18 -3.27 -18.68
N TYR A 164 -7.68 -2.05 -18.79
CA TYR A 164 -8.37 -0.89 -19.33
C TYR A 164 -7.90 -0.51 -20.74
N GLN A 165 -7.03 -1.32 -21.34
CA GLN A 165 -6.55 -1.07 -22.69
C GLN A 165 -7.67 -1.31 -23.70
N THR A 166 -7.98 -0.28 -24.49
CA THR A 166 -9.03 -0.32 -25.51
C THR A 166 -8.44 -0.61 -26.89
N MET A 167 -9.14 -1.42 -27.68
CA MET A 167 -8.72 -1.80 -29.03
C MET A 167 -8.85 -0.59 -29.96
N GLY A 168 -7.73 0.06 -30.32
CA GLY A 168 -7.76 1.21 -31.22
C GLY A 168 -6.48 2.04 -31.32
N ILE A 169 -5.54 1.89 -30.39
CA ILE A 169 -4.21 2.52 -30.50
C ILE A 169 -3.24 1.46 -31.03
N ASN A 170 -2.53 1.78 -32.12
CA ASN A 170 -1.51 0.95 -32.77
C ASN A 170 -0.28 0.73 -31.87
N SER A 171 -0.44 0.15 -30.68
CA SER A 171 0.67 -0.35 -29.87
C SER A 171 0.66 -1.86 -29.96
N SER A 172 1.59 -2.38 -30.77
CA SER A 172 1.85 -3.81 -30.98
C SER A 172 2.39 -4.55 -29.74
N ASP A 173 2.21 -4.01 -28.54
CA ASP A 173 2.36 -4.74 -27.29
C ASP A 173 1.38 -4.15 -26.25
N GLY A 174 0.69 -5.01 -25.53
CA GLY A 174 -0.20 -4.57 -24.45
C GLY A 174 0.64 -3.96 -23.32
N GLN A 175 0.26 -2.81 -22.78
CA GLN A 175 1.00 -2.22 -21.67
C GLN A 175 0.90 -3.15 -20.47
N THR A 176 2.05 -3.66 -20.00
CA THR A 176 2.13 -4.45 -18.77
C THR A 176 1.99 -3.52 -17.57
N VAL A 177 1.13 -3.91 -16.63
CA VAL A 177 0.87 -3.13 -15.41
C VAL A 177 1.08 -3.97 -14.17
N LEU A 178 1.47 -3.32 -13.08
CA LEU A 178 1.63 -3.93 -11.78
C LEU A 178 0.24 -4.16 -11.15
N ARG A 179 -0.09 -5.41 -10.87
CA ARG A 179 -1.33 -5.83 -10.20
C ARG A 179 -1.15 -6.04 -8.70
N GLY A 180 0.08 -6.31 -8.27
CA GLY A 180 0.41 -6.55 -6.88
C GLY A 180 1.87 -6.96 -6.69
N ILE A 181 2.24 -7.25 -5.44
CA ILE A 181 3.53 -7.84 -5.09
C ILE A 181 3.33 -9.14 -4.31
N LEU A 182 4.23 -10.10 -4.55
CA LEU A 182 4.27 -11.38 -3.88
C LEU A 182 5.45 -11.42 -2.91
N LEU A 183 5.17 -11.70 -1.63
CA LEU A 183 6.15 -11.69 -0.54
C LEU A 183 6.26 -13.08 0.10
N VAL A 184 7.38 -13.36 0.74
CA VAL A 184 7.56 -14.56 1.56
C VAL A 184 6.53 -14.55 2.70
N TYR A 185 5.84 -15.69 2.89
CA TYR A 185 4.93 -15.87 4.01
C TYR A 185 5.66 -16.39 5.25
N HIS A 186 5.36 -15.77 6.38
CA HIS A 186 5.88 -16.15 7.70
C HIS A 186 4.73 -16.63 8.58
N SER A 187 4.68 -17.94 8.85
CA SER A 187 3.49 -18.60 9.41
C SER A 187 3.40 -18.54 10.94
N ASN A 188 4.45 -18.11 11.63
CA ASN A 188 4.48 -18.10 13.10
C ASN A 188 3.70 -16.93 13.72
N GLY A 189 3.09 -16.07 12.90
CA GLY A 189 2.25 -14.97 13.35
C GLY A 189 3.03 -13.69 13.65
N THR A 190 2.35 -12.73 14.28
CA THR A 190 2.89 -11.40 14.58
C THR A 190 3.47 -11.33 16.00
N LEU A 191 4.41 -10.42 16.24
CA LEU A 191 4.90 -10.11 17.58
C LEU A 191 3.74 -9.72 18.53
N GLN A 192 2.72 -9.02 18.03
CA GLN A 192 1.51 -8.70 18.79
C GLN A 192 0.85 -9.96 19.38
N SER A 193 0.75 -11.05 18.60
CA SER A 193 0.16 -12.31 19.05
C SER A 193 0.98 -12.96 20.17
N PHE A 194 2.31 -12.83 20.15
CA PHE A 194 3.18 -13.32 21.22
C PHE A 194 3.12 -12.45 22.47
N LEU A 195 3.01 -11.13 22.34
CA LEU A 195 2.84 -10.22 23.47
C LEU A 195 1.52 -10.45 24.22
N GLN A 196 0.51 -11.01 23.55
CA GLN A 196 -0.77 -11.41 24.15
C GLN A 196 -0.78 -12.86 24.69
N SER A 197 0.28 -13.62 24.42
CA SER A 197 0.40 -15.01 24.86
C SER A 197 0.76 -15.08 26.35
N PRO A 198 0.28 -16.08 27.10
CA PRO A 198 0.73 -16.31 28.47
C PRO A 198 2.16 -16.88 28.56
N LYS A 199 2.80 -17.22 27.42
CA LYS A 199 4.16 -17.76 27.37
C LYS A 199 5.19 -16.69 27.76
N LYS A 200 6.00 -16.98 28.77
CA LYS A 200 7.04 -16.05 29.27
C LYS A 200 8.44 -16.36 28.73
N ASP A 201 8.71 -17.62 28.43
CA ASP A 201 10.01 -18.09 27.93
C ASP A 201 10.08 -17.96 26.40
N LEU A 202 10.13 -16.71 25.93
CA LEU A 202 10.33 -16.36 24.52
C LEU A 202 11.62 -15.55 24.38
N PRO A 203 12.29 -15.58 23.22
CA PRO A 203 13.60 -14.96 23.04
C PRO A 203 13.46 -13.45 22.82
N TRP A 204 12.91 -12.73 23.81
CA TRP A 204 12.56 -11.32 23.71
C TRP A 204 13.78 -10.45 23.41
N LEU A 205 14.92 -10.71 24.06
CA LEU A 205 16.14 -9.95 23.79
C LEU A 205 16.64 -10.16 22.36
N GLN A 206 16.61 -11.40 21.86
CA GLN A 206 17.00 -11.71 20.49
C GLN A 206 16.09 -11.01 19.46
N TRP A 207 14.78 -11.02 19.68
CA TRP A 207 13.84 -10.29 18.82
C TRP A 207 14.11 -8.79 18.85
N ALA A 208 14.42 -8.20 20.02
CA ALA A 208 14.75 -6.78 20.11
C ALA A 208 16.02 -6.44 19.33
N ILE A 209 17.04 -7.29 19.37
CA ILE A 209 18.26 -7.14 18.58
C ILE A 209 17.93 -7.21 17.08
N GLN A 210 17.16 -8.20 16.64
CA GLN A 210 16.77 -8.38 15.24
C GLN A 210 15.94 -7.20 14.71
N ILE A 211 14.95 -6.73 15.48
CA ILE A 211 14.13 -5.56 15.12
C ILE A 211 15.00 -4.31 15.00
N THR A 212 15.88 -4.08 15.99
CA THR A 212 16.77 -2.91 16.00
C THR A 212 17.75 -2.96 14.83
N SER A 213 18.29 -4.14 14.51
CA SER A 213 19.20 -4.35 13.40
C SER A 213 18.51 -4.10 12.06
N ALA A 214 17.35 -4.73 11.82
CA ALA A 214 16.57 -4.51 10.60
C ALA A 214 16.20 -3.03 10.41
N LEU A 215 15.75 -2.37 11.48
CA LEU A 215 15.43 -0.93 11.44
C LEU A 215 16.65 -0.07 11.10
N SER A 216 17.83 -0.40 11.65
CA SER A 216 19.08 0.27 11.30
C SER A 216 19.42 0.10 9.83
N ARG A 217 19.21 -1.10 9.28
CA ARG A 217 19.42 -1.36 7.84
C ARG A 217 18.47 -0.55 6.97
N LEU A 218 17.19 -0.42 7.34
CA LEU A 218 16.27 0.49 6.65
C LEU A 218 16.84 1.91 6.60
N HIS A 219 17.31 2.42 7.73
CA HIS A 219 17.86 3.77 7.84
C HIS A 219 19.14 3.96 7.01
N ASP A 220 20.01 2.94 6.92
CA ASP A 220 21.21 2.94 6.05
C ASP A 220 20.85 3.14 4.57
N PHE A 221 19.70 2.63 4.13
CA PHE A 221 19.17 2.82 2.76
C PHE A 221 18.38 4.13 2.59
N GLY A 222 18.31 4.98 3.62
CA GLY A 222 17.51 6.21 3.61
C GLY A 222 16.01 5.96 3.68
N ILE A 223 15.60 4.77 4.12
CA ILE A 223 14.19 4.36 4.26
C ILE A 223 13.80 4.49 5.74
N THR A 224 12.63 5.04 6.02
CA THR A 224 12.01 5.02 7.36
C THR A 224 10.74 4.22 7.33
N HIS A 225 10.44 3.51 8.41
CA HIS A 225 9.27 2.64 8.49
C HIS A 225 7.99 3.47 8.69
N MET A 226 7.99 4.46 9.59
CA MET A 226 6.89 5.38 9.94
C MET A 226 5.60 4.75 10.50
N ASP A 227 5.42 3.43 10.38
CA ASP A 227 4.32 2.66 10.95
C ASP A 227 4.83 1.42 11.70
N LEU A 228 5.97 1.56 12.39
CA LEU A 228 6.56 0.46 13.16
C LEU A 228 5.69 0.15 14.39
N LYS A 229 5.17 -1.08 14.44
CA LYS A 229 4.29 -1.58 15.51
C LYS A 229 4.34 -3.10 15.59
N PRO A 230 3.92 -3.74 16.71
CA PRO A 230 4.01 -5.19 16.87
C PRO A 230 3.25 -6.03 15.83
N THR A 231 2.21 -5.48 15.19
CA THR A 231 1.51 -6.18 14.09
C THR A 231 2.30 -6.16 12.78
N ASN A 232 3.23 -5.22 12.63
CA ASN A 232 4.11 -5.09 11.47
C ASN A 232 5.47 -5.81 11.69
N ILE A 233 5.53 -6.67 12.70
CA ILE A 233 6.65 -7.56 12.98
C ILE A 233 6.09 -8.97 13.00
N VAL A 234 6.54 -9.82 12.07
CA VAL A 234 6.18 -11.24 12.01
C VAL A 234 7.36 -12.10 12.42
N LEU A 235 7.09 -13.34 12.81
CA LEU A 235 8.14 -14.29 13.13
C LEU A 235 8.37 -15.27 11.98
N SER A 236 9.63 -15.42 11.58
CA SER A 236 10.02 -16.29 10.48
C SER A 236 9.63 -17.74 10.75
N THR A 237 9.14 -18.44 9.72
CA THR A 237 8.63 -19.82 9.80
C THR A 237 9.66 -20.79 10.37
N ILE A 238 10.92 -20.64 9.96
CA ILE A 238 11.98 -21.63 10.21
C ILE A 238 12.66 -21.38 11.57
N ALA A 239 13.11 -20.15 11.82
CA ALA A 239 14.02 -19.84 12.91
C ALA A 239 13.39 -18.99 14.02
N MET A 240 12.08 -18.67 13.92
CA MET A 240 11.37 -17.80 14.87
C MET A 240 12.05 -16.43 15.02
N GLU A 241 12.57 -15.88 13.93
CA GLU A 241 13.28 -14.60 13.92
C GLU A 241 12.32 -13.46 13.63
N ALA A 242 12.55 -12.29 14.23
CA ALA A 242 11.73 -11.12 13.97
C ALA A 242 11.98 -10.55 12.57
N VAL A 243 10.90 -10.34 11.81
CA VAL A 243 10.92 -9.82 10.44
C VAL A 243 9.98 -8.63 10.34
N LEU A 244 10.51 -7.49 9.89
CA LEU A 244 9.74 -6.28 9.58
C LEU A 244 8.97 -6.50 8.27
N ILE A 245 7.67 -6.20 8.31
CA ILE A 245 6.78 -6.17 7.14
C ILE A 245 6.26 -4.75 6.92
N ASP A 246 5.59 -4.52 5.80
CA ASP A 246 4.91 -3.24 5.52
C ASP A 246 5.89 -2.04 5.47
N VAL A 247 6.97 -2.22 4.71
CA VAL A 247 8.10 -1.29 4.63
C VAL A 247 7.88 -0.20 3.56
N SER A 248 6.63 0.18 3.29
CA SER A 248 6.32 1.24 2.31
C SER A 248 6.85 2.60 2.73
N GLY A 249 6.78 2.91 4.03
CA GLY A 249 7.16 4.21 4.60
C GLY A 249 6.27 5.38 4.18
N VAL A 250 5.18 5.11 3.43
CA VAL A 250 4.27 6.14 2.88
C VAL A 250 2.78 5.76 2.94
N GLY A 251 2.45 4.52 3.34
CA GLY A 251 1.06 4.00 3.33
C GLY A 251 0.15 4.49 4.45
N GLY A 252 0.69 5.23 5.42
CA GLY A 252 -0.04 5.73 6.58
C GLY A 252 0.81 5.69 7.84
N THR A 253 0.25 6.18 8.95
CA THR A 253 0.88 6.11 10.27
C THR A 253 -0.16 5.74 11.32
N SER A 254 0.25 4.91 12.29
CA SER A 254 -0.57 4.62 13.47
C SER A 254 -0.32 5.66 14.55
N ARG A 255 -1.31 6.52 14.83
CA ARG A 255 -1.16 7.68 15.75
C ARG A 255 -0.63 7.32 17.13
N ASP A 256 -0.98 6.13 17.64
CA ASP A 256 -0.51 5.65 18.94
C ASP A 256 0.99 5.37 18.94
N TRP A 257 1.58 5.05 17.79
CA TRP A 257 2.99 4.71 17.62
C TRP A 257 3.85 5.91 17.21
N LEU A 258 3.22 7.05 16.85
CA LEU A 258 3.94 8.30 16.60
C LEU A 258 4.58 8.85 17.88
N SER A 259 5.74 9.47 17.71
CA SER A 259 6.36 10.30 18.74
C SER A 259 5.51 11.53 19.09
N PRO A 260 5.70 12.15 20.27
CA PRO A 260 4.90 13.29 20.70
C PRO A 260 4.95 14.45 19.70
N GLU A 261 6.13 14.75 19.16
CA GLU A 261 6.33 15.80 18.17
C GLU A 261 5.71 15.48 16.81
N MET A 262 5.64 14.20 16.42
CA MET A 262 5.01 13.79 15.15
C MET A 262 3.48 13.75 15.26
N ARG A 263 2.94 13.42 16.44
CA ARG A 263 1.50 13.26 16.64
C ARG A 263 0.71 14.56 16.51
N THR A 264 1.38 15.70 16.71
CA THR A 264 0.79 17.04 16.58
C THR A 264 0.71 17.52 15.12
N LEU A 265 1.40 16.85 14.20
CA LEU A 265 1.43 17.21 12.79
C LEU A 265 0.21 16.64 12.04
N SER A 266 -0.27 17.41 11.06
CA SER A 266 -1.30 16.95 10.13
C SER A 266 -0.75 15.92 9.14
N GLU A 267 0.50 16.11 8.70
CA GLU A 267 1.16 15.26 7.70
C GLU A 267 2.56 14.80 8.14
N PRO A 268 2.66 13.83 9.08
CA PRO A 268 3.95 13.37 9.62
C PRO A 268 4.91 12.79 8.58
N LEU A 269 4.39 12.29 7.46
CA LEU A 269 5.18 11.69 6.38
C LEU A 269 5.91 12.73 5.51
N SER A 270 5.47 14.00 5.58
CA SER A 270 6.06 15.14 4.86
C SER A 270 7.30 15.70 5.58
N GLU A 271 7.56 15.26 6.81
CA GLU A 271 8.75 15.66 7.57
C GLU A 271 10.05 15.11 6.97
N ASP A 272 11.15 15.77 7.32
CA ASP A 272 12.47 15.37 6.85
C ASP A 272 12.89 13.98 7.37
N LEU A 273 13.85 13.36 6.67
CA LEU A 273 14.33 12.02 6.97
C LEU A 273 14.81 11.87 8.43
N LYS A 274 15.50 12.87 8.97
CA LYS A 274 16.03 12.80 10.35
C LYS A 274 14.88 12.77 11.34
N SER A 275 13.88 13.64 11.16
CA SER A 275 12.68 13.67 12.01
C SER A 275 11.93 12.33 11.95
N ARG A 276 11.79 11.74 10.76
CA ARG A 276 11.18 10.42 10.56
C ARG A 276 11.98 9.27 11.20
N ILE A 277 13.31 9.32 11.15
CA ILE A 277 14.19 8.37 11.86
C ILE A 277 13.96 8.46 13.38
N GLN A 278 13.84 9.67 13.93
CA GLN A 278 13.57 9.84 15.35
C GLN A 278 12.20 9.25 15.76
N ASN A 279 11.20 9.30 14.87
CA ASN A 279 9.92 8.63 15.10
C ASN A 279 10.04 7.10 15.12
N ASP A 280 10.80 6.52 14.20
CA ASP A 280 11.05 5.08 14.18
C ASP A 280 11.73 4.59 15.46
N ILE A 281 12.72 5.35 15.96
CA ILE A 281 13.40 5.05 17.24
C ILE A 281 12.41 5.13 18.40
N TRP A 282 11.52 6.14 18.42
CA TRP A 282 10.46 6.22 19.43
C TRP A 282 9.55 4.98 19.40
N ALA A 283 9.08 4.58 18.21
CA ALA A 283 8.23 3.42 18.03
C ALA A 283 8.94 2.12 18.49
N LEU A 284 10.23 1.95 18.18
CA LEU A 284 11.06 0.88 18.72
C LEU A 284 11.07 0.90 20.26
N GLY A 285 11.31 2.07 20.86
CA GLY A 285 11.30 2.27 22.30
C GLY A 285 10.00 1.84 22.97
N LYS A 286 8.86 2.12 22.33
CA LYS A 286 7.55 1.62 22.77
C LYS A 286 7.44 0.10 22.67
N ILE A 287 7.88 -0.51 21.56
CA ILE A 287 7.81 -1.97 21.35
C ILE A 287 8.62 -2.70 22.42
N VAL A 288 9.88 -2.31 22.62
CA VAL A 288 10.76 -2.96 23.61
C VAL A 288 10.28 -2.75 25.05
N SER A 289 9.54 -1.66 25.32
CA SER A 289 8.85 -1.46 26.62
C SER A 289 7.85 -2.57 26.92
N VAL A 290 7.03 -2.93 25.93
CA VAL A 290 6.01 -3.98 26.09
C VAL A 290 6.68 -5.34 26.18
N MET A 291 7.75 -5.58 25.40
CA MET A 291 8.56 -6.81 25.50
C MET A 291 9.20 -6.97 26.88
N ALA A 292 9.70 -5.88 27.48
CA ALA A 292 10.29 -5.90 28.83
C ALA A 292 9.29 -6.32 29.91
N ASN A 293 8.00 -6.04 29.71
CA ASN A 293 6.94 -6.46 30.63
C ASN A 293 6.50 -7.91 30.38
N ALA A 294 6.79 -8.46 29.20
CA ALA A 294 6.44 -9.84 28.83
C ALA A 294 7.52 -10.85 29.25
N THR A 295 8.79 -10.47 29.24
CA THR A 295 9.89 -11.34 29.70
C THR A 295 9.85 -11.58 31.22
N SER A 296 10.22 -12.79 31.63
CA SER A 296 10.50 -13.14 33.02
C SER A 296 11.99 -13.12 33.38
N ASP A 297 12.88 -12.92 32.41
CA ASP A 297 14.31 -12.79 32.65
C ASP A 297 14.64 -11.37 33.13
N GLU A 298 15.25 -11.24 34.31
CA GLU A 298 15.55 -9.95 34.93
C GLU A 298 16.63 -9.16 34.16
N THR A 299 17.58 -9.85 33.53
CA THR A 299 18.64 -9.23 32.73
C THR A 299 18.07 -8.68 31.43
N GLU A 300 17.28 -9.48 30.72
CA GLU A 300 16.55 -9.04 29.52
C GLU A 300 15.64 -7.87 29.86
N GLN A 301 14.85 -7.98 30.93
CA GLN A 301 13.93 -6.93 31.37
C GLN A 301 14.67 -5.60 31.63
N ARG A 302 15.82 -5.65 32.28
CA ARG A 302 16.65 -4.47 32.56
C ARG A 302 17.16 -3.83 31.27
N LEU A 303 17.73 -4.62 30.36
CA LEU A 303 18.27 -4.13 29.08
C LEU A 303 17.17 -3.50 28.21
N LEU A 304 16.03 -4.17 28.07
CA LEU A 304 14.90 -3.69 27.29
C LEU A 304 14.27 -2.41 27.89
N ARG A 305 14.15 -2.32 29.22
CA ARG A 305 13.70 -1.07 29.89
C ARG A 305 14.68 0.08 29.69
N GLN A 306 15.98 -0.20 29.77
CA GLN A 306 17.00 0.83 29.54
C GLN A 306 16.93 1.36 28.11
N LEU A 307 16.84 0.47 27.10
CA LEU A 307 16.65 0.89 25.72
C LEU A 307 15.35 1.68 25.55
N SER A 308 14.24 1.19 26.11
CA SER A 308 12.94 1.86 26.04
C SER A 308 13.06 3.32 26.50
N HIS A 309 13.67 3.56 27.66
CA HIS A 309 13.85 4.90 28.21
C HIS A 309 14.69 5.82 27.30
N LEU A 310 15.79 5.30 26.76
CA LEU A 310 16.67 6.05 25.86
C LEU A 310 16.04 6.34 24.50
N ALA A 311 15.18 5.45 24.03
CA ALA A 311 14.50 5.55 22.74
C ALA A 311 13.21 6.38 22.82
N THR A 312 12.54 6.45 23.98
CA THR A 312 11.34 7.29 24.19
C THR A 312 11.62 8.56 25.00
N THR A 313 12.84 9.08 24.95
CA THR A 313 13.15 10.38 25.54
C THR A 313 12.45 11.50 24.75
N GLU A 314 12.00 12.53 25.48
CA GLU A 314 11.50 13.79 24.92
C GLU A 314 12.65 14.69 24.43
N PHE A 315 13.87 14.46 24.92
CA PHE A 315 15.06 15.21 24.51
C PHE A 315 15.67 14.60 23.24
N LEU A 316 15.59 15.34 22.14
CA LEU A 316 16.20 14.95 20.86
C LEU A 316 17.70 15.29 20.81
N PRO A 317 18.52 14.49 20.09
CA PRO A 317 18.17 13.23 19.43
C PRO A 317 18.04 12.07 20.43
N ARG A 318 17.14 11.14 20.14
CA ARG A 318 17.04 9.82 20.79
C ARG A 318 18.29 8.99 20.50
N THR A 319 18.49 7.93 21.28
CA THR A 319 19.65 7.04 21.14
C THR A 319 19.78 6.52 19.71
N PRO A 320 20.97 6.63 19.10
CA PRO A 320 21.25 6.02 17.80
C PRO A 320 21.06 4.50 17.84
N LEU A 321 20.61 3.90 16.74
CA LEU A 321 20.38 2.45 16.67
C LEU A 321 21.66 1.63 16.88
N GLN A 322 22.83 2.15 16.50
CA GLN A 322 24.11 1.50 16.79
C GLN A 322 24.41 1.41 18.30
N ASP A 323 24.06 2.46 19.06
CA ASP A 323 24.22 2.47 20.52
C ASP A 323 23.19 1.56 21.17
N ALA A 324 21.96 1.53 20.64
CA ALA A 324 20.92 0.59 21.05
C ALA A 324 21.35 -0.87 20.86
N LEU A 325 21.93 -1.22 19.70
CA LEU A 325 22.47 -2.56 19.44
C LEU A 325 23.62 -2.90 20.40
N SER A 326 24.52 -1.94 20.63
CA SER A 326 25.64 -2.09 21.56
C SER A 326 25.17 -2.31 22.99
N LEU A 327 24.04 -1.71 23.39
CA LEU A 327 23.39 -1.93 24.68
C LEU A 327 22.75 -3.31 24.79
N LEU A 328 22.00 -3.73 23.77
CA LEU A 328 21.31 -5.03 23.79
C LEU A 328 22.28 -6.22 23.76
N SER A 329 23.49 -6.03 23.21
CA SER A 329 24.50 -7.07 23.06
C SER A 329 25.43 -7.23 24.28
N GLN A 330 25.16 -6.56 25.41
CA GLN A 330 26.05 -6.56 26.60
C GLN A 330 25.94 -7.83 27.47
N THR A 331 25.43 -8.93 26.93
CA THR A 331 25.23 -10.20 27.67
C THR A 331 26.46 -11.06 27.74
#